data_AF-A0A420E9D1-F1
#
_entry.id   AF-A0A420E9D1-F1
#
_cell.length_a   1.000
_cell.length_b   1.000
_cell.length_c   1.000
_cell.angle_alpha   90.00
_cell.angle_beta   90.00
_cell.angle_gamma   90.00
#
_symmetry.space_group_name_H-M   'P 1'
#
loop_
_entity.id
_entity.type
_entity.pdbx_description
1 polymer ?
#
loop_
_entity_poly.entity_id
_entity_poly.type
_entity_poly.pdbx_seq_one_letter_code
_entity_poly.pdbx_strand_id
1 'polypeptide(L)'
;MQFVALIYNLENYADVDMSELMQQYREFGREAKNAGVIVTGEALQESNTARSLKVREGESIIEQGPVKDGTQQLGGYYVLECESMDSALQWAAKIPSARYGTIEVRPTINL
;
A
#
# COMPACT_ATOMS: atom_id res chain seq x y z
N MET A 1 13.73 -12.59 -1.31
CA MET A 1 13.21 -11.91 -2.51
C MET A 1 12.38 -10.72 -2.06
N GLN A 2 12.42 -9.63 -2.83
CA GLN A 2 11.63 -8.45 -2.51
C GLN A 2 10.25 -8.47 -3.18
N PHE A 3 9.26 -8.06 -2.41
CA PHE A 3 7.88 -7.90 -2.84
C PHE A 3 7.39 -6.51 -2.44
N VAL A 4 6.50 -5.92 -3.24
CA VAL A 4 5.72 -4.75 -2.83
C VAL A 4 4.30 -5.21 -2.51
N ALA A 5 3.80 -4.80 -1.34
CA ALA A 5 2.41 -4.95 -0.93
C ALA A 5 1.73 -3.58 -1.06
N LEU A 6 0.92 -3.40 -2.09
CA LEU A 6 0.18 -2.18 -2.38
C LEU A 6 -1.16 -2.21 -1.66
N ILE A 7 -1.43 -1.19 -0.84
CA ILE A 7 -2.60 -1.13 0.04
C ILE A 7 -3.68 -0.30 -0.65
N TYR A 8 -4.66 -0.96 -1.26
CA TYR A 8 -5.83 -0.32 -1.85
C TYR A 8 -6.97 -0.27 -0.84
N ASN A 9 -7.28 0.93 -0.38
CA ASN A 9 -8.29 1.21 0.63
C ASN A 9 -9.58 1.71 -0.04
N LEU A 10 -10.73 1.41 0.55
CA LEU A 10 -11.96 2.14 0.21
C LEU A 10 -11.82 3.59 0.70
N GLU A 11 -12.26 4.57 -0.10
CA GLU A 11 -12.19 5.99 0.31
C GLU A 11 -13.07 6.30 1.52
N ASN A 12 -14.10 5.48 1.79
CA ASN A 12 -15.03 5.70 2.89
C ASN A 12 -14.86 4.64 4.00
N TYR A 13 -14.37 5.10 5.15
CA TYR A 13 -14.19 4.35 6.38
C TYR A 13 -15.26 4.69 7.43
N ALA A 14 -16.47 5.10 7.02
CA ALA A 14 -17.51 5.60 7.94
C ALA A 14 -17.77 4.70 9.17
N ASP A 15 -17.65 3.39 9.01
CA ASP A 15 -17.91 2.41 10.07
C ASP A 15 -16.65 1.78 10.67
N VAL A 16 -15.45 2.30 10.37
CA VAL A 16 -14.18 1.76 10.88
C VAL A 16 -13.64 2.64 12.00
N ASP A 17 -13.40 2.02 13.15
CA ASP A 17 -12.67 2.67 14.24
C ASP A 17 -11.21 2.89 13.82
N MET A 18 -10.91 4.13 13.44
CA MET A 18 -9.57 4.52 12.99
C MET A 18 -8.53 4.41 14.11
N SER A 19 -8.90 4.57 15.38
CA SER A 19 -7.98 4.41 16.50
C SER A 19 -7.54 2.95 16.63
N GLU A 20 -8.51 2.04 16.59
CA GLU A 20 -8.26 0.60 16.62
C GLU A 20 -7.45 0.16 15.39
N LEU A 21 -7.83 0.63 14.19
CA LEU A 21 -7.11 0.32 12.96
C LEU A 21 -5.63 0.75 13.05
N MET A 22 -5.37 1.96 13.55
CA MET A 22 -4.00 2.46 13.73
C MET A 22 -3.23 1.68 14.80
N GLN A 23 -3.90 1.21 15.86
CA GLN A 23 -3.26 0.33 16.83
C GLN A 23 -2.83 -1.00 16.19
N GLN A 24 -3.71 -1.62 15.39
CA GLN A 24 -3.41 -2.85 14.66
C GLN A 24 -2.27 -2.65 13.65
N TYR A 25 -2.19 -1.49 13.00
CA TYR A 25 -1.06 -1.15 12.12
C TYR A 25 0.27 -1.06 12.88
N ARG A 26 0.27 -0.48 14.08
CA ARG A 26 1.47 -0.40 14.94
C ARG A 26 1.90 -1.78 15.43
N GLU A 27 0.95 -2.67 15.71
CA GLU A 27 1.24 -4.05 16.10
C GLU A 27 1.85 -4.83 14.96
N PHE A 28 1.20 -4.84 13.79
CA PHE A 28 1.75 -5.43 12.56
C PHE A 28 3.14 -4.90 12.24
N GLY A 29 3.33 -3.58 12.24
CA GLY A 29 4.61 -2.96 11.92
C GLY A 29 5.72 -3.39 12.89
N ARG A 30 5.41 -3.59 14.17
CA ARG A 30 6.36 -4.09 15.17
C ARG A 30 6.70 -5.55 14.93
N GLU A 31 5.70 -6.40 14.70
CA GLU A 31 5.88 -7.83 14.43
C GLU A 31 6.73 -8.04 13.17
N ALA A 32 6.35 -7.41 12.06
CA ALA A 32 7.02 -7.58 10.78
C ALA A 32 8.43 -6.96 10.77
N LYS A 33 8.65 -5.86 11.51
CA LYS A 33 10.00 -5.30 11.70
C LYS A 33 10.88 -6.23 12.56
N ASN A 34 10.35 -6.78 13.64
CA ASN A 34 11.10 -7.73 14.48
C ASN A 34 11.45 -9.01 13.72
N ALA A 35 10.60 -9.44 12.79
CA ALA A 35 10.86 -10.57 11.89
C ALA A 35 11.84 -10.23 10.75
N GLY A 36 12.27 -8.97 10.61
CA GLY A 36 13.16 -8.53 9.53
C GLY A 36 12.50 -8.49 8.14
N VAL A 37 11.16 -8.49 8.09
CA VAL A 37 10.40 -8.63 6.84
C VAL A 37 10.14 -7.29 6.18
N ILE A 38 9.88 -6.23 6.95
CA ILE A 38 9.71 -4.89 6.37
C ILE A 38 11.07 -4.29 6.03
N VAL A 39 11.29 -4.04 4.74
CA VAL A 39 12.42 -3.24 4.23
C VAL A 39 12.09 -1.75 4.38
N THR A 40 10.91 -1.34 3.90
CA THR A 40 10.39 0.03 4.01
C THR A 40 8.86 0.04 3.81
N GLY A 41 8.21 1.16 4.04
CA GLY A 41 6.79 1.37 3.75
C GLY A 41 6.31 2.71 4.26
N GLU A 42 5.30 3.25 3.61
CA GLU A 42 4.71 4.55 3.97
C GLU A 42 3.19 4.52 3.77
N ALA A 43 2.50 5.25 4.64
CA ALA A 43 1.12 5.66 4.38
C ALA A 43 1.13 6.87 3.44
N LEU A 44 0.21 6.90 2.50
CA LEU A 44 0.04 8.01 1.57
C LEU A 44 -1.03 8.97 2.10
N GLN A 45 -0.92 10.23 1.68
CA GLN A 45 -1.98 11.22 1.87
C GLN A 45 -3.22 10.85 1.05
N GLU A 46 -4.34 11.54 1.29
CA GLU A 46 -5.58 11.37 0.53
C GLU A 46 -5.35 11.47 -0.99
N SER A 47 -6.11 10.68 -1.76
CA SER A 47 -6.03 10.59 -3.22
C SER A 47 -6.14 11.96 -3.91
N ASN A 48 -6.95 12.87 -3.35
CA ASN A 48 -7.15 14.23 -3.83
C ASN A 48 -5.86 15.10 -3.79
N THR A 49 -4.85 14.70 -3.03
CA THR A 49 -3.56 15.40 -2.96
C THR A 49 -2.62 15.03 -4.13
N ALA A 50 -2.95 13.96 -4.86
CA ALA A 50 -2.12 13.44 -5.93
C ALA A 50 -2.08 14.38 -7.15
N ARG A 51 -0.99 14.27 -7.92
CA ARG A 51 -0.84 14.86 -9.25
C ARG A 51 -0.34 13.79 -10.19
N SER A 52 -1.03 13.60 -11.30
CA SER A 52 -0.66 12.62 -12.32
C SER A 52 0.05 13.32 -13.48
N LEU A 53 1.21 12.81 -13.89
CA LEU A 53 2.02 13.35 -14.99
C LEU A 53 2.10 12.34 -16.14
N LYS A 54 1.80 12.78 -17.36
CA LYS A 54 2.03 12.04 -18.59
C LYS A 54 2.94 12.86 -19.50
N VAL A 55 3.99 12.26 -20.07
CA VAL A 55 4.85 12.90 -21.08
C VAL A 55 4.62 12.22 -22.42
N ARG A 56 4.23 12.99 -23.45
CA ARG A 56 4.02 12.50 -24.82
C ARG A 56 4.55 13.52 -25.81
N GLU A 57 5.28 13.03 -26.82
CA GLU A 57 5.82 13.88 -27.91
C GLU A 57 6.62 15.09 -27.41
N GLY A 58 7.27 14.98 -26.24
CA GLY A 58 8.05 16.06 -25.63
C GLY A 58 7.24 17.02 -24.75
N GLU A 59 5.92 16.86 -24.66
CA GLU A 59 5.04 17.68 -23.83
C GLU A 59 4.64 17.00 -22.52
N SER A 60 4.54 17.79 -21.45
CA SER A 60 4.11 17.33 -20.12
C SER A 60 2.67 17.74 -19.83
N ILE A 61 1.82 16.75 -19.57
CA ILE A 61 0.42 16.93 -19.17
C ILE A 61 0.29 16.55 -17.69
N ILE A 62 -0.13 17.51 -16.86
CA ILE A 62 -0.32 17.32 -15.42
C ILE A 62 -1.80 17.42 -15.08
N GLU A 63 -2.34 16.36 -14.47
CA GLU A 63 -3.72 16.26 -14.01
C GLU A 63 -3.77 16.31 -12.47
N GLN A 64 -4.84 16.89 -11.91
CA GLN A 64 -5.10 16.79 -10.47
C GLN A 64 -5.74 15.44 -10.16
N GLY A 65 -5.29 14.80 -9.08
CA GLY A 65 -5.79 13.50 -8.65
C GLY A 65 -4.95 12.30 -9.13
N PRO A 66 -5.34 11.09 -8.70
CA PRO A 66 -4.66 9.84 -9.00
C PRO A 66 -4.85 9.43 -10.47
N VAL A 67 -4.04 8.48 -10.94
CA VAL A 67 -4.17 7.94 -12.32
C VAL A 67 -5.46 7.15 -12.51
N LYS A 68 -5.98 6.54 -11.45
CA LYS A 68 -7.16 5.67 -11.46
C LYS A 68 -8.27 6.28 -10.63
N ASP A 69 -9.34 6.68 -11.30
CA ASP A 69 -10.61 6.99 -10.65
C ASP A 69 -11.29 5.71 -10.17
N GLY A 70 -11.92 5.74 -9.00
CA GLY A 70 -12.66 4.60 -8.46
C GLY A 70 -12.76 4.57 -6.95
N THR A 71 -13.50 3.59 -6.45
CA THR A 71 -13.80 3.43 -5.01
C THR A 71 -12.62 2.95 -4.19
N GLN A 72 -11.58 2.40 -4.83
CA GLN A 72 -10.36 1.92 -4.18
C GLN A 72 -9.17 2.76 -4.62
N GLN A 73 -8.55 3.43 -3.66
CA GLN A 73 -7.37 4.28 -3.86
C GLN A 73 -6.15 3.68 -3.17
N LEU A 74 -4.97 3.92 -3.74
CA LEU A 74 -3.71 3.51 -3.13
C LEU A 74 -3.46 4.39 -1.89
N GLY A 75 -3.59 3.80 -0.71
CA GLY A 75 -3.41 4.50 0.57
C GLY A 75 -2.07 4.25 1.24
N GLY A 76 -1.27 3.33 0.73
CA GLY A 76 0.01 2.97 1.33
C GLY A 76 0.69 1.81 0.64
N TYR A 77 1.92 1.53 1.05
CA TYR A 77 2.65 0.36 0.59
C TYR A 77 3.65 -0.13 1.64
N TYR A 78 4.02 -1.40 1.53
CA TYR A 78 5.22 -1.95 2.15
C TYR A 78 6.11 -2.61 1.10
N VAL A 79 7.41 -2.49 1.25
CA VAL A 79 8.40 -3.36 0.61
C VAL A 79 8.79 -4.43 1.61
N LEU A 80 8.57 -5.69 1.24
CA LEU A 80 8.76 -6.86 2.07
C LEU A 80 9.93 -7.70 1.53
N GLU A 81 10.80 -8.17 2.41
CA GLU A 81 11.80 -9.20 2.13
C GLU A 81 11.26 -10.55 2.61
N CYS A 82 10.92 -11.43 1.67
CA CYS A 82 10.33 -12.74 1.95
C CYS A 82 10.99 -13.85 1.11
N GLU A 83 10.90 -15.09 1.58
CA GLU A 83 11.49 -16.25 0.88
C GLU A 83 10.68 -16.69 -0.34
N SER A 84 9.38 -16.34 -0.42
CA SER A 84 8.48 -16.75 -1.49
C SER A 84 7.25 -15.84 -1.61
N MET A 85 6.49 -15.98 -2.70
CA MET A 85 5.19 -15.32 -2.87
C MET A 85 4.21 -15.71 -1.75
N ASP A 86 4.18 -16.99 -1.37
CA ASP A 86 3.30 -17.47 -0.30
C ASP A 86 3.65 -16.83 1.05
N SER A 87 4.94 -16.71 1.36
CA SER A 87 5.40 -16.00 2.56
C SER A 87 5.03 -14.51 2.52
N ALA A 88 5.17 -13.85 1.36
CA ALA A 88 4.75 -12.47 1.19
C ALA A 88 3.23 -12.29 1.36
N LEU A 89 2.42 -13.21 0.83
CA LEU A 89 0.96 -13.20 1.01
C LEU A 89 0.55 -13.43 2.47
N GLN A 90 1.24 -14.31 3.20
CA GLN A 90 1.02 -14.51 4.63
C GLN A 90 1.27 -13.24 5.44
N TRP A 91 2.35 -12.50 5.12
CA TRP A 91 2.61 -11.21 5.75
C TRP A 91 1.61 -10.13 5.32
N ALA A 92 1.30 -10.06 4.02
CA ALA A 92 0.31 -9.13 3.49
C ALA A 92 -1.08 -9.31 4.11
N ALA A 93 -1.49 -10.56 4.38
CA ALA A 93 -2.76 -10.87 5.05
C ALA A 93 -2.86 -10.32 6.48
N LYS A 94 -1.72 -10.02 7.13
CA LYS A 94 -1.69 -9.39 8.46
C LYS A 94 -1.84 -7.87 8.40
N ILE A 95 -1.74 -7.25 7.23
CA ILE A 95 -1.94 -5.81 7.06
C ILE A 95 -3.41 -5.48 7.39
N PRO A 96 -3.71 -4.60 8.35
CA PRO A 96 -5.08 -4.38 8.82
C PRO A 96 -6.08 -4.00 7.72
N SER A 97 -5.65 -3.21 6.73
CA SER A 97 -6.50 -2.83 5.58
C SER A 97 -6.93 -4.00 4.69
N ALA A 98 -6.31 -5.17 4.79
CA ALA A 98 -6.73 -6.36 4.04
C ALA A 98 -8.20 -6.76 4.32
N ARG A 99 -8.76 -6.34 5.46
CA ARG A 99 -10.17 -6.58 5.83
C ARG A 99 -11.17 -5.63 5.16
N TYR A 100 -10.71 -4.46 4.71
CA TYR A 100 -11.56 -3.37 4.22
C TYR A 100 -11.30 -2.99 2.76
N GLY A 101 -10.28 -3.59 2.16
CA GLY A 101 -9.84 -3.29 0.81
C GLY A 101 -9.06 -4.46 0.23
N THR A 102 -8.04 -4.15 -0.54
CA THR A 102 -7.24 -5.16 -1.25
C THR A 102 -5.76 -4.89 -1.03
N ILE A 103 -4.99 -5.93 -0.74
CA ILE A 103 -3.54 -5.87 -0.78
C ILE A 103 -3.06 -6.55 -2.06
N GLU A 104 -2.52 -5.78 -3.01
CA GLU A 104 -1.89 -6.34 -4.20
C GLU A 104 -0.42 -6.62 -3.90
N VAL A 105 -0.02 -7.89 -3.93
CA VAL A 105 1.37 -8.31 -3.70
C VAL A 105 2.04 -8.61 -5.03
N ARG A 106 3.19 -7.97 -5.30
CA ARG A 106 3.97 -8.17 -6.54
C ARG A 106 5.44 -8.39 -6.21
N PRO A 107 6.15 -9.31 -6.88
CA PRO A 107 7.60 -9.36 -6.81
C PRO A 107 8.20 -8.08 -7.42
N THR A 108 9.27 -7.56 -6.85
CA THR A 108 10.04 -6.48 -7.46
C THR A 108 11.18 -7.05 -8.31
N ILE A 109 11.65 -6.25 -9.27
CA ILE A 109 12.88 -6.52 -10.01
C ILE A 109 13.90 -5.51 -9.51
N ASN A 110 15.05 -5.99 -9.03
CA ASN A 110 16.16 -5.12 -8.70
C ASN A 110 16.89 -4.75 -10.01
N LEU A 111 16.97 -3.45 -10.32
CA LEU A 111 17.58 -2.93 -11.55
C LEU A 111 19.03 -2.50 -11.32
#